data_AF-A0A8K1FWS8-F1
#
_entry.id   AF-A0A8K1FWS8-F1
#
_cell.length_a   1.000
_cell.length_b   1.000
_cell.length_c   1.000
_cell.angle_alpha   90.00
_cell.angle_beta   90.00
_cell.angle_gamma   90.00
#
_symmetry.space_group_name_H-M   'P 1'
#
loop_
_entity.id
_entity.type
_entity.pdbx_description
1 polymer ?
#
loop_
_entity_poly.entity_id
_entity_poly.type
_entity_poly.pdbx_seq_one_letter_code
_entity_poly.pdbx_strand_id
1 'polypeptide(L)'
;MEAKVLKLCQEDEERINKEVLAREGNKGGLDIDPVRVTIEIEECPMHVRQYPISLEGKEDLKPVIEELIKDQTLEPCMSPDNTPILPIKKPDGTYRSVQDLRKVNKRSRIRYAVAPNPYILLK
;
A
#
# COMPACT_ATOMS: atom_id res chain seq x y z
N MET A 1 -1.38 32.15 -7.59
CA MET A 1 -2.28 31.47 -8.54
C MET A 1 -3.35 30.77 -7.72
N GLU A 2 -4.61 31.17 -7.84
CA GLU A 2 -5.72 30.44 -7.23
C GLU A 2 -6.12 29.29 -8.15
N ALA A 3 -5.88 28.06 -7.72
CA ALA A 3 -6.43 26.89 -8.40
C ALA A 3 -7.91 26.76 -8.01
N LYS A 4 -8.82 26.97 -8.97
CA LYS A 4 -10.24 26.66 -8.77
C LYS A 4 -10.43 25.14 -8.86
N VAL A 5 -10.84 24.54 -7.76
CA VAL A 5 -11.24 23.12 -7.74
C VAL A 5 -12.64 23.03 -8.35
N LEU A 6 -12.73 22.42 -9.54
CA LEU A 6 -14.01 22.15 -10.21
C LEU A 6 -14.63 20.89 -9.62
N LYS A 7 -15.95 20.92 -9.36
CA LYS A 7 -16.72 19.72 -8.98
C LYS A 7 -17.06 18.93 -10.23
N LEU A 8 -16.97 17.61 -10.14
CA LEU A 8 -17.36 16.69 -11.21
C LEU A 8 -18.88 16.76 -11.43
N CYS A 9 -19.32 17.05 -12.66
CA CYS A 9 -20.74 17.07 -13.02
C CYS A 9 -21.23 15.70 -13.52
N GLN A 10 -22.55 15.47 -13.55
CA GLN A 10 -23.12 14.23 -14.08
C GLN A 10 -22.74 13.98 -15.55
N GLU A 11 -22.70 15.03 -16.37
CA GLU A 11 -22.24 14.94 -17.77
C GLU A 11 -20.78 14.49 -17.87
N ASP A 12 -19.92 14.91 -16.93
CA ASP A 12 -18.52 14.50 -16.89
C ASP A 12 -18.41 13.02 -16.51
N GLU A 13 -19.23 12.55 -15.56
CA GLU A 13 -19.28 11.14 -15.17
C GLU A 13 -19.70 10.21 -16.30
N GLU A 14 -20.62 10.64 -17.17
CA GLU A 14 -21.07 9.87 -18.33
C GLU A 14 -19.96 9.76 -19.40
N ARG A 15 -19.09 10.77 -19.50
CA ARG A 15 -17.99 10.83 -20.46
C ARG A 15 -16.72 10.13 -19.97
N ILE A 16 -16.61 9.82 -18.69
CA ILE A 16 -15.43 9.18 -18.11
C ILE A 16 -15.39 7.70 -18.47
N ASN A 17 -14.23 7.24 -18.95
CA ASN A 17 -13.95 5.83 -19.11
C ASN A 17 -13.94 5.12 -17.73
N LYS A 18 -14.93 4.26 -17.50
CA LYS A 18 -15.13 3.51 -16.26
C LYS A 18 -14.06 2.44 -16.00
N GLU A 19 -13.31 2.03 -17.03
CA GLU A 19 -12.19 1.09 -16.89
C GLU A 19 -10.94 1.77 -16.33
N VAL A 20 -10.76 3.06 -16.60
CA VAL A 20 -9.56 3.84 -16.21
C VAL A 20 -9.76 4.54 -14.87
N LEU A 21 -10.99 4.97 -14.57
CA LEU A 21 -11.28 5.69 -13.33
C LEU A 21 -11.42 4.72 -12.16
N ALA A 22 -10.58 4.88 -11.13
CA ALA A 22 -10.74 4.16 -9.87
C ALA A 22 -12.05 4.58 -9.16
N ARG A 23 -12.87 3.60 -8.82
CA ARG A 23 -14.15 3.66 -8.11
C ARG A 23 -14.19 2.52 -7.09
N GLU A 24 -15.13 2.59 -6.16
CA GLU A 24 -15.34 1.53 -5.18
C GLU A 24 -15.65 0.20 -5.89
N GLY A 25 -14.81 -0.82 -5.65
CA GLY A 25 -14.96 -2.15 -6.25
C GLY A 25 -14.22 -2.41 -7.56
N ASN A 26 -13.65 -1.40 -8.23
CA ASN A 26 -12.72 -1.65 -9.34
C ASN A 26 -11.27 -1.57 -8.85
N LYS A 27 -10.39 -2.39 -9.44
CA LYS A 27 -8.98 -2.46 -9.06
C LYS A 27 -8.11 -2.51 -10.30
N GLY A 28 -6.97 -1.84 -10.23
CA GLY A 28 -5.95 -1.94 -11.25
C GLY A 28 -5.18 -3.24 -11.11
N GLY A 29 -4.86 -3.85 -12.24
CA GLY A 29 -3.89 -4.94 -12.36
C GLY A 29 -2.98 -4.63 -13.54
N LEU A 30 -1.69 -4.96 -13.41
CA LEU A 30 -0.75 -4.88 -14.52
C LEU A 30 -0.47 -6.29 -15.03
N ASP A 31 -0.53 -6.46 -16.35
CA ASP A 31 -0.10 -7.70 -17.00
C ASP A 31 1.43 -7.69 -17.11
N ILE A 32 2.09 -8.00 -15.99
CA ILE A 32 3.55 -8.07 -15.87
C ILE A 32 3.95 -9.34 -15.12
N ASP A 33 5.15 -9.83 -15.42
CA ASP A 33 5.72 -10.94 -14.67
C ASP A 33 5.86 -10.61 -13.17
N PRO A 34 5.69 -11.59 -12.27
CA PRO A 34 5.85 -11.37 -10.84
C PRO A 34 7.20 -10.76 -10.47
N VAL A 35 7.16 -9.67 -9.69
CA VAL A 35 8.36 -8.95 -9.28
C VAL A 35 9.15 -9.77 -8.26
N ARG A 36 10.36 -10.19 -8.63
CA ARG A 36 11.30 -10.85 -7.71
C ARG A 36 12.12 -9.82 -6.94
N VAL A 37 12.16 -9.96 -5.61
CA VAL A 37 12.98 -9.15 -4.71
C VAL A 37 14.19 -9.98 -4.27
N THR A 38 15.38 -9.42 -4.43
CA THR A 38 16.64 -10.08 -4.01
C THR A 38 17.05 -9.56 -2.63
N ILE A 39 17.38 -10.47 -1.72
CA ILE A 39 17.93 -10.17 -0.39
C ILE A 39 19.44 -10.43 -0.46
N GLU A 40 20.27 -9.45 -0.09
CA GLU A 40 21.75 -9.58 -0.19
C GLU A 40 22.35 -10.30 1.01
N ILE A 41 21.73 -10.16 2.18
CA ILE A 41 22.19 -10.75 3.43
C ILE A 41 21.31 -11.95 3.76
N GLU A 42 21.78 -13.15 3.40
CA GLU A 42 21.14 -14.45 3.69
C GLU A 42 21.31 -14.89 5.17
N GLU A 43 21.14 -13.95 6.10
CA GLU A 43 21.12 -14.26 7.53
C GLU A 43 19.76 -14.83 7.98
N CYS A 44 19.74 -15.37 9.21
CA CYS A 44 18.59 -15.89 9.96
C CYS A 44 17.27 -15.09 9.75
N PRO A 45 16.09 -15.73 9.86
CA PRO A 45 14.80 -15.11 9.55
C PRO A 45 14.59 -13.75 10.21
N MET A 46 14.03 -12.80 9.46
CA MET A 46 13.61 -11.49 9.94
C MET A 46 12.33 -11.62 10.77
N HIS A 47 12.45 -12.23 11.95
CA HIS A 47 11.32 -12.32 12.86
C HIS A 47 11.31 -11.13 13.83
N VAL A 48 10.42 -10.17 13.58
CA VAL A 48 10.12 -9.07 14.49
C VAL A 48 8.80 -9.35 15.17
N ARG A 49 8.77 -9.34 16.51
CA ARG A 49 7.51 -9.53 17.24
C ARG A 49 6.53 -8.40 16.93
N GLN A 50 5.26 -8.76 16.77
CA GLN A 50 4.18 -7.81 16.65
C GLN A 50 4.12 -6.92 17.90
N TYR A 51 4.12 -5.60 17.70
CA TYR A 51 3.94 -4.66 18.78
C TYR A 51 2.52 -4.74 19.35
N PRO A 52 2.31 -4.42 20.63
CA PRO A 52 0.98 -4.32 21.20
C PRO A 52 0.11 -3.35 20.38
N ILE A 53 -1.06 -3.84 19.99
CA ILE A 53 -2.08 -3.06 19.26
C ILE A 53 -3.24 -2.84 20.23
N SER A 54 -3.75 -1.61 20.31
CA SER A 54 -4.96 -1.29 21.08
C SER A 54 -6.18 -2.06 20.56
N LEU A 55 -7.21 -2.21 21.40
CA LEU A 55 -8.43 -2.90 20.98
C LEU A 55 -9.12 -2.17 19.83
N GLU A 56 -9.27 -0.84 19.94
CA GLU A 56 -9.80 0.05 18.88
C GLU A 56 -9.06 -0.18 17.56
N GLY A 57 -7.72 -0.17 17.59
CA GLY A 57 -6.91 -0.39 16.40
C GLY A 57 -7.07 -1.78 15.80
N LYS A 58 -7.36 -2.83 16.59
CA LYS A 58 -7.63 -4.17 16.06
C LYS A 58 -9.00 -4.26 15.40
N GLU A 59 -10.02 -3.70 16.04
CA GLU A 59 -11.39 -3.70 15.53
C GLU A 59 -11.50 -2.93 14.22
N ASP A 60 -10.86 -1.75 14.15
CA ASP A 60 -10.89 -0.91 12.94
C ASP A 60 -10.00 -1.45 11.80
N LEU A 61 -8.93 -2.20 12.12
CA LEU A 61 -8.09 -2.83 11.09
C LEU A 61 -8.71 -4.10 10.51
N LYS A 62 -9.56 -4.80 11.26
CA LYS A 62 -10.18 -6.06 10.82
C LYS A 62 -10.88 -5.96 9.46
N PRO A 63 -11.81 -5.00 9.21
CA PRO A 63 -12.47 -4.90 7.92
C PRO A 63 -11.49 -4.60 6.78
N VAL A 64 -10.44 -3.81 7.04
CA VAL A 64 -9.40 -3.50 6.04
C VAL A 64 -8.64 -4.75 5.62
N ILE A 65 -8.26 -5.62 6.57
CA ILE A 65 -7.57 -6.86 6.27
C ILE A 65 -8.50 -7.86 5.56
N GLU A 66 -9.76 -7.96 5.98
CA GLU A 66 -10.75 -8.83 5.34
C GLU A 66 -11.01 -8.43 3.88
N GLU A 67 -11.11 -7.13 3.59
CA GLU A 67 -11.21 -6.60 2.23
C GLU A 67 -9.98 -6.97 1.40
N LEU A 68 -8.77 -6.74 1.92
CA LEU A 68 -7.52 -7.07 1.22
C LEU A 68 -7.37 -8.58 0.91
N ILE A 69 -7.90 -9.44 1.78
CA ILE A 69 -7.93 -10.90 1.55
C ILE A 69 -8.97 -11.24 0.46
N LYS A 70 -10.17 -10.65 0.53
CA LYS A 70 -11.21 -10.82 -0.50
C LYS A 70 -10.71 -10.41 -1.88
N ASP A 71 -9.84 -9.40 -1.90
CA ASP A 71 -9.22 -8.84 -3.08
C ASP A 71 -7.98 -9.60 -3.58
N GLN A 72 -7.60 -10.70 -2.90
CA GLN A 72 -6.42 -11.51 -3.21
C GLN A 72 -5.11 -10.71 -3.20
N THR A 73 -5.11 -9.52 -2.59
CA THR A 73 -3.90 -8.72 -2.37
C THR A 73 -3.09 -9.27 -1.19
N LEU A 74 -3.80 -9.82 -0.20
CA LEU A 74 -3.22 -10.56 0.92
C LEU A 74 -3.67 -12.01 0.88
N GLU A 75 -2.77 -12.91 1.27
CA GLU A 75 -3.07 -14.33 1.47
C GLU A 75 -2.53 -14.80 2.83
N PRO A 76 -3.21 -15.76 3.48
CA PRO A 76 -2.64 -16.45 4.63
C PRO A 76 -1.37 -17.19 4.24
N CYS A 77 -0.27 -16.97 4.98
CA CYS A 77 1.00 -17.64 4.73
C CYS A 77 1.64 -18.14 6.03
N MET A 78 2.54 -19.12 5.89
CA MET A 78 3.38 -19.64 6.97
C MET A 78 4.83 -19.23 6.70
N SER A 79 5.15 -17.97 6.98
CA SER A 79 6.49 -17.42 6.78
C SER A 79 7.35 -17.51 8.06
N PRO A 80 8.65 -17.84 7.96
CA PRO A 80 9.58 -17.67 9.08
C PRO A 80 9.85 -16.19 9.38
N ASP A 81 9.61 -15.30 8.42
CA ASP A 81 9.76 -13.85 8.54
C ASP A 81 8.48 -13.19 9.05
N ASN A 82 8.63 -12.16 9.89
CA ASN A 82 7.50 -11.34 10.34
C ASN A 82 7.92 -9.89 10.55
N THR A 83 7.14 -8.96 9.99
CA THR A 83 7.27 -7.52 10.24
C THR A 83 5.99 -6.98 10.88
N PRO A 84 6.11 -6.13 11.91
CA PRO A 84 4.95 -5.73 12.69
C PRO A 84 4.06 -4.78 11.88
N ILE A 85 2.76 -4.91 12.10
CA ILE A 85 1.72 -4.03 11.56
C ILE A 85 1.41 -2.96 12.60
N LEU A 86 1.21 -1.73 12.14
CA LEU A 86 0.90 -0.55 12.92
C LEU A 86 -0.47 0.00 12.52
N PRO A 87 -1.41 0.17 13.48
CA PRO A 87 -2.62 0.95 13.24
C PRO A 87 -2.27 2.44 13.23
N ILE A 88 -2.57 3.14 12.14
CA ILE A 88 -2.38 4.60 12.06
C ILE A 88 -3.73 5.27 11.84
N LYS A 89 -4.09 6.20 12.72
CA LYS A 89 -5.31 6.99 12.62
C LYS A 89 -5.16 8.03 11.51
N LYS A 90 -6.15 8.11 10.63
CA LYS A 90 -6.27 9.12 9.57
C LYS A 90 -6.94 10.39 10.13
N PRO A 91 -6.83 11.53 9.43
CA PRO A 91 -7.53 12.77 9.81
C PRO A 91 -9.06 12.63 9.87
N ASP A 92 -9.63 11.70 9.10
CA ASP A 92 -11.07 11.38 9.11
C ASP A 92 -11.52 10.53 10.32
N GLY A 93 -10.57 10.12 11.18
CA GLY A 93 -10.82 9.30 12.36
C GLY A 93 -10.74 7.79 12.13
N THR A 94 -10.67 7.32 10.89
CA THR A 94 -10.52 5.89 10.55
C THR A 94 -9.08 5.41 10.72
N TYR A 95 -8.85 4.11 10.84
CA TYR A 95 -7.50 3.53 10.86
C TYR A 95 -7.06 3.01 9.50
N ARG A 96 -5.75 2.99 9.27
CA ARG A 96 -5.10 2.29 8.17
C ARG A 96 -4.01 1.36 8.69
N SER A 97 -3.82 0.24 8.01
CA SER A 97 -2.71 -0.69 8.25
C SER A 97 -1.43 -0.12 7.65
N VAL A 98 -0.35 -0.05 8.43
CA VAL A 98 1.00 0.29 7.95
C VAL A 98 1.97 -0.75 8.45
N GLN A 99 2.77 -1.35 7.57
CA GLN A 99 3.76 -2.34 7.96
C GLN A 99 5.14 -1.70 8.12
N ASP A 100 5.85 -2.04 9.20
CA ASP A 100 7.22 -1.59 9.41
C ASP A 100 8.22 -2.49 8.67
N LEU A 101 8.54 -2.09 7.44
CA LEU A 101 9.47 -2.82 6.57
C LEU A 101 10.94 -2.39 6.74
N ARG A 102 11.31 -1.63 7.78
CA ARG A 102 12.68 -1.10 7.94
C ARG A 102 13.74 -2.20 7.98
N LYS A 103 13.46 -3.35 8.60
CA LYS A 103 14.42 -4.48 8.62
C LYS A 103 14.54 -5.15 7.25
N VAL A 104 13.42 -5.31 6.55
CA VAL A 104 13.38 -5.87 5.18
C VAL A 104 14.18 -4.98 4.23
N ASN A 105 13.94 -3.67 4.26
CA ASN A 105 14.61 -2.70 3.41
C ASN A 105 16.13 -2.65 3.63
N LYS A 106 16.61 -2.94 4.85
CA LYS A 106 18.05 -3.00 5.16
C LYS A 106 18.75 -4.21 4.55
N ARG A 107 18.01 -5.31 4.29
CA ARG A 107 18.57 -6.54 3.73
C ARG A 107 18.30 -6.69 2.23
N SER A 108 17.32 -5.97 1.69
CA SER A 108 17.01 -5.97 0.27
C SER A 108 18.11 -5.28 -0.55
N ARG A 109 18.43 -5.85 -1.71
CA ARG A 109 19.33 -5.25 -2.69
C ARG A 109 18.81 -3.89 -3.15
N ILE A 110 19.62 -2.86 -2.97
CA ILE A 110 19.27 -1.50 -3.42
C ILE A 110 19.30 -1.46 -4.95
N ARG A 111 18.21 -0.95 -5.55
CA ARG A 111 18.13 -0.64 -6.98
C ARG A 111 18.38 0.86 -7.19
N TYR A 112 18.97 1.22 -8.33
CA TYR A 112 19.18 2.62 -8.69
C TYR A 112 17.83 3.34 -8.84
N ALA A 113 17.72 4.54 -8.28
CA ALA A 113 16.51 5.35 -8.38
C ALA A 113 16.39 5.95 -9.79
N VAL A 114 15.45 5.44 -10.57
CA VAL A 114 15.17 5.91 -11.94
C VAL A 114 14.25 7.12 -12.00
N ALA A 115 13.51 7.39 -10.92
CA ALA A 115 12.55 8.50 -10.86
C ALA A 115 13.29 9.84 -10.75
N PRO A 116 13.18 10.75 -11.74
CA PRO A 116 13.82 12.06 -11.69
C PRO A 116 13.12 12.98 -10.67
N ASN A 117 13.86 13.95 -10.16
CA ASN A 117 13.30 15.02 -9.33
C ASN A 117 12.24 15.80 -10.14
N PRO A 118 11.04 16.11 -9.58
CA PRO A 118 10.02 16.91 -10.25
C PRO A 118 10.53 18.23 -10.85
N TYR A 119 11.52 18.87 -10.22
CA TYR A 119 12.14 20.09 -10.76
C TYR A 119 12.83 19.85 -12.12
N ILE A 120 13.34 18.65 -12.36
CA ILE A 120 13.94 18.26 -13.65
C ILE A 120 12.84 17.94 -14.66
N LEU A 121 11.73 17.33 -14.24
CA LEU A 121 10.61 16.97 -15.12
C LEU A 121 9.81 18.16 -15.64
N LEU A 122 9.73 19.24 -14.86
CA LEU A 122 8.89 20.40 -15.15
C LEU A 122 9.64 21.53 -15.90
N LYS A 123 10.90 21.29 -16.29
CA LYS A 123 11.64 22.17 -17.20
C LYS A 123 11.34 21.82 -18.64
#